data_AF-A0A017T0E1-F1
#
_entry.id   AF-A0A017T0E1-F1
#
_cell.length_a   1.000
_cell.length_b   1.000
_cell.length_c   1.000
_cell.angle_alpha   90.00
_cell.angle_beta   90.00
_cell.angle_gamma   90.00
#
_symmetry.space_group_name_H-M   'P 1'
#
loop_
_entity.id
_entity.type
_entity.pdbx_description
1 polymer ?
#
loop_
_entity_poly.entity_id
_entity_poly.type
_entity_poly.pdbx_seq_one_letter_code
_entity_poly.pdbx_strand_id
1 'polypeptide(L)'
;MEAWWFLWPDAVKAANQSWRKPDDYLGKNVGMIRDAKEELKRRVVPRGAKPGRGGFRGYTDADAPRIAAEVSRLGIADKPGGQSGSYDRFRRSVAACKWWPVRRAAASPAPPSAARGAGKEAARAGGEPMNCLQVSQSFTLVAGLLSAGVTGCVASADGAALPGPEDDLHAAASALSPSDPAALRTFDHGDVDLADIPQSCLDHLKANVIVHYGHRSHGSQITHGAKSLRNKDAKYGFQTGYMGIPNTPGALRVWAGMVTTDAVSAAKYWDSEAGLNELRTILTNNPSIRYSAWAWSFEISSQTQATIDDYLTTMNSLEQEFPDVTFIYMTGTAEETYNGANRKARNQQIRSYAQANGKILYDHEDLDAWSGDERYSLMLGGVEVPMEHPDWNAPDTNGYNYSHATQASCENKARAFWVMLATLEGCMP
;
A
#
# COMPACT_ATOMS: atom_id res chain seq x y z
N MET A 1 8.95 -10.61 6.84
CA MET A 1 10.43 -10.75 6.66
C MET A 1 11.02 -11.76 7.64
N GLU A 2 10.35 -12.00 8.75
CA GLU A 2 10.77 -12.71 9.97
C GLU A 2 11.12 -14.18 9.70
N ALA A 3 10.44 -14.79 8.73
CA ALA A 3 10.79 -16.13 8.24
C ALA A 3 12.25 -16.20 7.75
N TRP A 4 12.82 -15.12 7.20
CA TRP A 4 14.20 -15.10 6.72
C TRP A 4 15.22 -15.11 7.85
N TRP A 5 14.89 -14.69 9.07
CA TRP A 5 15.83 -14.72 10.19
C TRP A 5 16.20 -16.14 10.61
N PHE A 6 15.35 -17.12 10.30
CA PHE A 6 15.66 -18.55 10.44
C PHE A 6 16.69 -19.06 9.41
N LEU A 7 16.98 -18.30 8.35
CA LEU A 7 18.05 -18.63 7.40
C LEU A 7 19.43 -18.37 8.00
N TRP A 8 19.57 -17.44 8.95
CA TRP A 8 20.86 -17.13 9.58
C TRP A 8 20.76 -17.09 11.11
N PRO A 9 20.62 -18.24 11.77
CA PRO A 9 20.50 -18.27 13.21
C PRO A 9 21.73 -17.66 13.92
N ASP A 10 22.91 -17.72 13.31
CA ASP A 10 24.13 -17.07 13.82
C ASP A 10 24.02 -15.54 13.85
N ALA A 11 23.44 -14.92 12.82
CA ALA A 11 23.20 -13.47 12.81
C ALA A 11 22.16 -13.06 13.85
N VAL A 12 21.12 -13.89 14.07
CA VAL A 12 20.12 -13.66 15.12
C VAL A 12 20.78 -13.66 16.51
N LYS A 13 21.67 -14.61 16.78
CA LYS A 13 22.44 -14.68 18.03
C LYS A 13 23.43 -13.52 18.17
N ALA A 14 24.04 -13.09 17.08
CA ALA A 14 24.98 -11.97 17.09
C ALA A 14 24.28 -10.62 17.35
N ALA A 15 23.07 -10.44 16.82
CA ALA A 15 22.27 -9.23 17.01
C ALA A 15 21.83 -9.03 18.47
N ASN A 16 21.68 -10.11 19.23
CA ASN A 16 21.47 -10.07 20.66
C ASN A 16 22.02 -11.31 21.36
N GLN A 17 23.13 -11.15 22.09
CA GLN A 17 23.81 -12.26 22.76
C GLN A 17 22.97 -12.93 23.85
N SER A 18 21.93 -12.29 24.37
CA SER A 18 21.01 -12.91 25.33
C SER A 18 20.05 -13.92 24.69
N TRP A 19 19.89 -13.90 23.37
CA TRP A 19 18.96 -14.79 22.67
C TRP A 19 19.51 -16.19 22.48
N ARG A 20 18.60 -17.16 22.37
CA ARG A 20 18.91 -18.47 21.82
C ARG A 20 19.02 -18.38 20.29
N LYS A 21 19.96 -19.14 19.72
CA LYS A 21 20.07 -19.35 18.26
C LYS A 21 18.82 -20.12 17.77
N PRO A 22 18.04 -19.62 16.81
CA PRO A 22 16.87 -20.34 16.26
C PRO A 22 17.29 -21.40 15.24
N ASP A 23 18.15 -22.34 15.66
CA ASP A 23 18.74 -23.40 14.82
C ASP A 23 17.82 -24.60 14.54
N ASP A 24 16.62 -24.62 15.15
CA ASP A 24 15.62 -25.68 14.96
C ASP A 24 15.12 -25.81 13.49
N TYR A 25 15.45 -24.84 12.64
CA TYR A 25 15.03 -24.75 11.23
C TYR A 25 16.17 -24.89 10.21
N LEU A 26 17.37 -25.27 10.65
CA LEU A 26 18.45 -25.58 9.72
C LEU A 26 18.04 -26.72 8.77
N GLY A 27 18.30 -26.53 7.48
CA GLY A 27 17.93 -27.44 6.40
C GLY A 27 16.44 -27.48 6.03
N LYS A 28 15.57 -26.73 6.74
CA LYS A 28 14.12 -26.71 6.47
C LYS A 28 13.71 -25.54 5.58
N ASN A 29 12.56 -25.67 4.93
CA ASN A 29 11.94 -24.57 4.20
C ASN A 29 11.25 -23.62 5.17
N VAL A 30 11.85 -22.45 5.41
CA VAL A 30 11.36 -21.44 6.35
C VAL A 30 10.15 -20.67 5.80
N GLY A 31 9.91 -20.74 4.49
CA GLY A 31 8.71 -20.16 3.86
C GLY A 31 7.41 -20.86 4.24
N MET A 32 7.49 -22.04 4.87
CA MET A 32 6.34 -22.80 5.36
C MET A 32 6.02 -22.54 6.85
N ILE A 33 6.80 -21.69 7.52
CA ILE A 33 6.57 -21.36 8.93
C ILE A 33 5.29 -20.52 9.01
N ARG A 34 4.27 -21.08 9.66
CA ARG A 34 3.04 -20.34 10.00
C ARG A 34 3.37 -19.37 11.13
N ASP A 35 2.94 -18.12 10.98
CA ASP A 35 3.19 -17.05 11.94
C ASP A 35 4.67 -16.93 12.35
N ALA A 36 5.52 -16.69 11.35
CA ALA A 36 6.97 -16.68 11.52
C ALA A 36 7.48 -15.68 12.57
N LYS A 37 6.71 -14.61 12.83
CA LYS A 37 7.01 -13.63 13.87
C LYS A 37 6.86 -14.24 15.26
N GLU A 38 5.71 -14.84 15.55
CA GLU A 38 5.47 -15.47 16.86
C GLU A 38 6.37 -16.68 17.07
N GLU A 39 6.66 -17.44 16.01
CA GLU A 39 7.63 -18.52 16.10
C GLU A 39 9.04 -18.00 16.40
N LEU A 40 9.48 -16.90 15.77
CA LEU A 40 10.79 -16.32 16.06
C LEU A 40 10.88 -15.82 17.50
N LYS A 41 9.85 -15.12 17.99
CA LYS A 41 9.76 -14.67 19.39
C LYS A 41 9.93 -15.82 20.37
N ARG A 42 9.33 -16.98 20.10
CA ARG A 42 9.46 -18.19 20.94
C ARG A 42 10.86 -18.79 20.85
N ARG A 43 11.45 -18.83 19.66
CA ARG A 43 12.71 -19.54 19.39
C ARG A 43 13.95 -18.81 19.86
N VAL A 44 13.87 -17.49 20.02
CA VAL A 44 14.97 -16.70 20.61
C VAL A 44 15.01 -16.74 22.14
N VAL A 45 14.00 -17.32 22.80
CA VAL A 45 13.99 -17.41 24.27
C VAL A 45 15.01 -18.45 24.78
N PRO A 46 15.90 -18.09 25.71
CA PRO A 46 16.79 -19.02 26.39
C PRO A 46 16.03 -20.16 27.06
N ARG A 47 16.61 -21.36 27.05
CA ARG A 47 16.02 -22.52 27.73
C ARG A 47 15.95 -22.24 29.23
N GLY A 48 14.75 -22.36 29.81
CA GLY A 48 14.50 -22.12 31.24
C GLY A 48 14.09 -20.69 31.60
N ALA A 49 14.15 -19.73 30.67
CA ALA A 49 13.61 -18.39 30.88
C ALA A 49 12.10 -18.36 30.59
N LYS A 50 11.30 -17.75 31.48
CA LYS A 50 9.90 -17.43 31.19
C LYS A 50 9.82 -16.08 30.48
N PRO A 51 9.11 -15.97 29.34
CA PRO A 51 8.85 -14.66 28.73
C PRO A 51 8.25 -13.70 29.78
N GLY A 52 8.84 -12.52 29.95
CA GLY A 52 8.30 -11.47 30.83
C GLY A 52 8.62 -11.57 32.33
N ARG A 53 9.44 -12.52 32.80
CA ARG A 53 9.99 -12.48 34.19
C ARG A 53 11.51 -12.61 34.20
N GLY A 54 12.18 -11.53 34.62
CA GLY A 54 13.62 -11.47 34.86
C GLY A 54 14.44 -11.06 33.63
N GLY A 55 14.59 -9.75 33.38
CA GLY A 55 15.66 -9.15 32.56
C GLY A 55 15.79 -9.55 31.08
N PHE A 56 14.96 -10.47 30.59
CA PHE A 56 15.04 -10.99 29.23
C PHE A 56 14.26 -10.11 28.24
N ARG A 57 14.97 -9.44 27.33
CA ARG A 57 14.38 -8.71 26.21
C ARG A 57 14.09 -9.67 25.05
N GLY A 58 12.82 -9.90 24.75
CA GLY A 58 12.39 -10.70 23.59
C GLY A 58 12.64 -10.03 22.24
N TYR A 59 12.37 -10.76 21.16
CA TYR A 59 12.43 -10.23 19.80
C TYR A 59 11.33 -9.18 19.56
N THR A 60 11.71 -8.09 18.91
CA THR A 60 10.81 -7.05 18.38
C THR A 60 11.15 -6.77 16.92
N ASP A 61 10.21 -6.22 16.15
CA ASP A 61 10.43 -5.95 14.72
C ASP A 61 11.57 -4.95 14.50
N ALA A 62 11.81 -4.04 15.47
CA ALA A 62 12.94 -3.12 15.48
C ALA A 62 14.32 -3.80 15.49
N ASP A 63 14.40 -5.10 15.79
CA ASP A 63 15.66 -5.87 15.74
C ASP A 63 15.98 -6.41 14.33
N ALA A 64 15.03 -6.42 13.40
CA ALA A 64 15.22 -6.93 12.04
C ALA A 64 16.41 -6.25 11.31
N PRO A 65 16.58 -4.91 11.33
CA PRO A 65 17.74 -4.27 10.72
C PRO A 65 19.08 -4.67 11.36
N ARG A 66 19.10 -4.92 12.68
CA ARG A 66 20.31 -5.37 13.38
C ARG A 66 20.70 -6.78 12.96
N ILE A 67 19.73 -7.68 12.82
CA ILE A 67 19.97 -9.03 12.30
C ILE A 67 20.51 -8.96 10.87
N ALA A 68 19.94 -8.12 10.01
CA ALA A 68 20.41 -7.92 8.64
C ALA A 68 21.85 -7.36 8.57
N ALA A 69 22.19 -6.42 9.46
CA ALA A 69 23.54 -5.90 9.60
C ALA A 69 24.53 -7.01 10.01
N GLU A 70 24.13 -7.91 10.92
CA GLU A 70 24.94 -9.05 11.31
C GLU A 70 25.09 -10.10 10.19
N VAL A 71 24.06 -10.35 9.37
CA VAL A 71 24.16 -11.20 8.17
C VAL A 71 25.23 -10.65 7.22
N SER A 72 25.24 -9.33 7.01
CA SER A 72 26.23 -8.64 6.18
C SER A 72 27.62 -8.69 6.81
N ARG A 73 27.74 -8.36 8.10
CA ARG A 73 29.00 -8.33 8.86
C ARG A 73 29.67 -9.70 8.92
N LEU A 74 28.89 -10.76 9.05
CA LEU A 74 29.37 -12.15 9.07
C LEU A 74 29.65 -12.70 7.68
N GLY A 75 29.23 -12.02 6.60
CA GLY A 75 29.44 -12.48 5.23
C GLY A 75 28.73 -13.81 4.93
N ILE A 76 27.53 -14.01 5.51
CA ILE A 76 26.78 -15.27 5.41
C ILE A 76 25.52 -15.16 4.54
N ALA A 77 25.26 -14.01 3.93
CA ALA A 77 24.08 -13.79 3.08
C ALA A 77 23.94 -14.86 1.97
N ASP A 78 25.05 -15.27 1.35
CA ASP A 78 25.06 -16.27 0.30
C ASP A 78 24.97 -17.72 0.80
N LYS A 79 25.05 -17.93 2.12
CA LYS A 79 25.08 -19.23 2.82
C LYS A 79 23.92 -19.36 3.82
N PRO A 80 22.65 -19.33 3.36
CA PRO A 80 21.54 -19.55 4.25
C PRO A 80 21.60 -20.97 4.82
N GLY A 81 21.37 -21.11 6.12
CA GLY A 81 21.28 -22.38 6.84
C GLY A 81 19.95 -23.11 6.62
N GLY A 82 18.96 -22.47 5.97
CA GLY A 82 17.67 -23.05 5.59
C GLY A 82 17.31 -22.72 4.14
N GLN A 83 16.10 -23.06 3.72
CA GLN A 83 15.60 -22.82 2.35
C GLN A 83 14.46 -21.82 2.36
N SER A 84 14.38 -20.93 1.36
CA SER A 84 13.27 -19.98 1.22
C SER A 84 13.11 -19.56 -0.24
N GLY A 85 12.00 -19.95 -0.86
CA GLY A 85 11.73 -19.58 -2.25
C GLY A 85 11.61 -18.06 -2.47
N SER A 86 11.16 -17.30 -1.46
CA SER A 86 11.11 -15.83 -1.53
C SER A 86 12.49 -15.20 -1.41
N TYR A 87 13.38 -15.77 -0.60
CA TYR A 87 14.77 -15.33 -0.50
C TYR A 87 15.57 -15.66 -1.77
N ASP A 88 15.35 -16.83 -2.36
CA ASP A 88 16.00 -17.22 -3.61
C ASP A 88 15.59 -16.31 -4.77
N ARG A 89 14.30 -15.90 -4.83
CA ARG A 89 13.83 -14.89 -5.79
C ARG A 89 14.53 -13.55 -5.57
N PHE A 90 14.61 -13.09 -4.33
CA PHE A 90 15.33 -11.87 -3.98
C PHE A 90 16.80 -11.91 -4.43
N ARG A 91 17.52 -13.00 -4.15
CA ARG A 91 18.92 -13.18 -4.60
C ARG A 91 19.05 -13.14 -6.12
N ARG A 92 18.13 -13.77 -6.85
CA ARG A 92 18.11 -13.73 -8.32
C ARG A 92 17.90 -12.31 -8.85
N SER A 93 16.99 -11.54 -8.25
CA SER A 93 16.79 -10.13 -8.61
C SER A 93 18.06 -9.30 -8.39
N VAL A 94 18.74 -9.48 -7.25
CA VAL A 94 20.01 -8.79 -6.97
C VAL A 94 21.13 -9.22 -7.94
N ALA A 95 21.20 -10.50 -8.30
CA ALA A 95 22.20 -11.01 -9.23
C ALA A 95 21.98 -10.53 -10.67
N ALA A 96 20.71 -10.41 -11.12
CA ALA A 96 20.36 -9.88 -12.42
C ALA A 96 20.80 -8.41 -12.60
N CYS A 97 20.98 -7.68 -11.50
CA CYS A 97 21.46 -6.30 -11.52
C CYS A 97 22.98 -6.18 -11.67
N LYS A 98 23.76 -7.27 -11.49
CA LYS A 98 25.23 -7.25 -11.58
C LYS A 98 25.78 -7.41 -13.00
N TRP A 99 24.91 -7.60 -14.00
CA TRP A 99 25.29 -7.74 -15.42
C TRP A 99 24.87 -6.52 -16.24
N TRP A 100 25.51 -5.38 -15.97
CA TRP A 100 25.56 -4.27 -16.94
C TRP A 100 26.92 -3.55 -16.84
N PRO A 101 27.78 -3.60 -17.87
CA PRO A 101 28.98 -2.78 -17.87
C PRO A 101 28.56 -1.32 -18.05
N VAL A 102 28.81 -0.49 -17.03
CA VAL A 102 28.62 0.96 -17.11
C VAL A 102 29.56 1.52 -18.19
N ARG A 103 29.04 1.78 -19.40
CA ARG A 103 29.76 2.57 -20.41
C ARG A 103 29.61 4.05 -20.05
N ARG A 104 30.74 4.73 -19.82
CA ARG A 104 30.78 6.21 -19.79
C ARG A 104 30.22 6.76 -21.11
N ALA A 105 29.28 7.69 -21.02
CA ALA A 105 28.72 8.38 -22.17
C ALA A 105 29.83 9.11 -22.95
N ALA A 106 30.05 8.71 -24.20
CA ALA A 106 30.72 9.52 -25.20
C ALA A 106 29.64 10.18 -26.07
N ALA A 107 29.88 11.44 -26.44
CA ALA A 107 28.95 12.31 -27.15
C ALA A 107 28.43 11.68 -28.46
N SER A 108 27.13 11.84 -28.72
CA SER A 108 26.46 11.39 -29.95
C SER A 108 27.00 12.11 -31.20
N PRO A 109 27.17 11.41 -32.33
CA PRO A 109 27.11 12.03 -33.65
C PRO A 109 25.73 11.79 -34.31
N ALA A 110 25.35 12.74 -35.17
CA ALA A 110 24.12 12.85 -35.94
C ALA A 110 23.87 11.67 -36.92
N PRO A 111 22.64 11.48 -37.45
CA PRO A 111 22.28 10.28 -38.22
C PRO A 111 22.57 10.45 -39.72
N PRO A 112 22.79 9.34 -40.46
CA PRO A 112 22.51 9.32 -41.88
C PRO A 112 21.46 8.29 -42.29
N SER A 113 21.01 8.54 -43.53
CA SER A 113 19.83 8.12 -44.28
C SER A 113 19.63 6.62 -44.59
N ALA A 114 18.38 6.35 -44.98
CA ALA A 114 17.79 5.08 -45.41
C ALA A 114 18.50 4.30 -46.53
N ALA A 115 18.35 2.96 -46.48
CA ALA A 115 18.27 2.08 -47.65
C ALA A 115 17.49 0.79 -47.33
N ARG A 116 16.72 0.32 -48.32
CA ARG A 116 15.80 -0.83 -48.30
C ARG A 116 16.53 -2.18 -48.45
N GLY A 117 15.93 -3.26 -47.93
CA GLY A 117 16.21 -4.65 -48.30
C GLY A 117 15.33 -5.66 -47.55
N ALA A 118 14.57 -6.47 -48.29
CA ALA A 118 13.53 -7.39 -47.79
C ALA A 118 14.06 -8.81 -47.46
N GLY A 119 13.37 -9.54 -46.57
CA GLY A 119 13.46 -11.02 -46.51
C GLY A 119 13.07 -11.73 -45.18
N LYS A 120 11.80 -12.15 -45.09
CA LYS A 120 11.17 -13.35 -44.47
C LYS A 120 11.53 -13.92 -43.06
N GLU A 121 10.43 -14.17 -42.32
CA GLU A 121 10.06 -15.26 -41.36
C GLU A 121 10.93 -15.59 -40.13
N ALA A 122 10.37 -15.42 -38.91
CA ALA A 122 9.92 -16.49 -37.98
C ALA A 122 9.58 -15.91 -36.57
N ALA A 123 8.95 -16.73 -35.74
CA ALA A 123 8.11 -16.37 -34.60
C ALA A 123 8.80 -16.03 -33.25
N ARG A 124 8.03 -15.28 -32.44
CA ARG A 124 7.87 -15.27 -30.96
C ARG A 124 9.09 -15.15 -30.02
N ALA A 125 8.81 -14.39 -28.95
CA ALA A 125 9.46 -14.28 -27.63
C ALA A 125 10.62 -13.29 -27.52
N GLY A 126 10.33 -12.14 -26.89
CA GLY A 126 11.34 -11.16 -26.48
C GLY A 126 10.70 -10.00 -25.74
N GLY A 127 10.49 -10.14 -24.42
CA GLY A 127 10.30 -8.98 -23.54
C GLY A 127 11.65 -8.30 -23.36
N GLU A 128 11.72 -7.00 -23.61
CA GLU A 128 12.95 -6.21 -23.48
C GLU A 128 13.47 -6.22 -22.02
N PRO A 129 14.80 -6.28 -21.80
CA PRO A 129 15.37 -6.23 -20.46
C PRO A 129 15.35 -4.80 -19.89
N MET A 130 14.95 -4.69 -18.62
CA MET A 130 14.92 -3.44 -17.83
C MET A 130 16.29 -2.73 -17.73
N ASN A 131 16.22 -1.40 -17.68
CA ASN A 131 17.35 -0.47 -17.62
C ASN A 131 18.04 -0.45 -16.24
N CYS A 132 19.36 -0.62 -16.20
CA CYS A 132 20.16 -0.90 -15.00
C CYS A 132 20.47 0.32 -14.09
N LEU A 133 19.94 1.52 -14.40
CA LEU A 133 20.24 2.73 -13.63
C LEU A 133 19.57 2.80 -12.24
N GLN A 134 18.53 2.00 -11.97
CA GLN A 134 17.78 2.05 -10.71
C GLN A 134 18.40 1.23 -9.55
N VAL A 135 19.45 0.44 -9.79
CA VAL A 135 20.03 -0.45 -8.75
C VAL A 135 21.36 0.07 -8.18
N SER A 136 22.02 1.02 -8.86
CA SER A 136 23.30 1.59 -8.38
C SER A 136 23.15 2.74 -7.37
N GLN A 137 21.94 3.26 -7.10
CA GLN A 137 21.76 4.39 -6.17
C GLN A 137 21.54 3.98 -4.71
N SER A 138 21.61 2.68 -4.40
CA SER A 138 21.47 2.18 -3.02
C SER A 138 22.79 2.00 -2.26
N PHE A 139 23.95 2.43 -2.77
CA PHE A 139 25.24 2.16 -2.09
C PHE A 139 26.35 3.23 -2.12
N THR A 140 26.11 4.48 -2.54
CA THR A 140 27.12 5.56 -2.41
C THR A 140 26.68 6.62 -1.42
N LEU A 141 26.73 6.31 -0.13
CA LEU A 141 26.82 7.33 0.94
C LEU A 141 27.50 6.79 2.19
N VAL A 142 28.65 6.13 2.02
CA VAL A 142 29.70 5.99 3.04
C VAL A 142 31.06 5.99 2.34
N ALA A 143 31.49 7.15 1.82
CA ALA A 143 32.90 7.58 1.65
C ALA A 143 32.98 8.85 0.78
N GLY A 144 33.37 10.00 1.36
CA GLY A 144 33.73 11.20 0.60
C GLY A 144 33.54 12.51 1.36
N LEU A 145 34.50 12.88 2.22
CA LEU A 145 34.64 14.19 2.86
C LEU A 145 35.47 15.16 1.98
N LEU A 146 35.12 16.45 2.07
CA LEU A 146 35.98 17.66 1.89
C LEU A 146 36.66 17.92 0.53
N SER A 147 36.30 19.03 -0.15
CA SER A 147 37.16 20.23 -0.36
C SER A 147 36.56 21.24 -1.37
N ALA A 148 36.59 22.52 -0.97
CA ALA A 148 36.42 23.84 -1.64
C ALA A 148 36.21 23.92 -3.17
N GLY A 149 35.31 24.77 -3.70
CA GLY A 149 35.38 26.24 -3.82
C GLY A 149 35.57 26.61 -5.32
N VAL A 150 35.10 27.69 -5.97
CA VAL A 150 34.75 29.08 -5.65
C VAL A 150 34.03 29.70 -6.90
N THR A 151 33.05 30.61 -6.70
CA THR A 151 32.46 31.69 -7.59
C THR A 151 31.94 31.38 -9.01
N GLY A 152 30.90 32.03 -9.55
CA GLY A 152 30.11 33.21 -9.14
C GLY A 152 29.26 33.75 -10.32
N CYS A 153 28.37 34.71 -9.98
CA CYS A 153 27.57 35.65 -10.81
C CYS A 153 26.30 35.10 -11.52
N VAL A 154 25.07 35.45 -11.09
CA VAL A 154 24.27 36.71 -11.23
C VAL A 154 23.54 36.81 -12.58
N ALA A 155 22.20 36.74 -12.56
CA ALA A 155 21.30 37.77 -13.10
C ALA A 155 19.81 37.40 -12.89
N SER A 156 19.07 38.42 -12.42
CA SER A 156 17.61 38.58 -12.29
C SER A 156 16.96 38.72 -13.70
N ALA A 157 15.66 38.87 -13.97
CA ALA A 157 14.49 39.28 -13.19
C ALA A 157 13.21 39.06 -14.06
N ASP A 158 12.04 39.13 -13.40
CA ASP A 158 10.74 39.67 -13.84
C ASP A 158 9.97 39.02 -15.01
N GLY A 159 8.63 38.91 -15.01
CA GLY A 159 7.63 39.51 -14.13
C GLY A 159 6.21 38.98 -14.40
N ALA A 160 5.30 39.41 -13.51
CA ALA A 160 3.88 39.09 -13.44
C ALA A 160 3.02 39.72 -14.55
N ALA A 161 1.83 39.14 -14.80
CA ALA A 161 0.53 39.85 -14.71
C ALA A 161 -0.66 39.00 -15.24
N LEU A 162 -1.70 38.87 -14.41
CA LEU A 162 -3.13 38.73 -14.76
C LEU A 162 -3.79 40.13 -14.60
N PRO A 163 -5.12 40.36 -14.73
CA PRO A 163 -6.23 39.65 -15.41
C PRO A 163 -7.12 40.60 -16.26
N GLY A 164 -8.21 40.09 -16.86
CA GLY A 164 -9.31 40.91 -17.39
C GLY A 164 -10.53 40.07 -17.83
N PRO A 165 -11.75 40.32 -17.29
CA PRO A 165 -12.96 39.54 -17.54
C PRO A 165 -13.92 40.23 -18.53
N GLU A 166 -14.76 39.47 -19.25
CA GLU A 166 -16.03 39.97 -19.80
C GLU A 166 -17.11 38.89 -19.72
N ASP A 167 -18.29 39.37 -19.31
CA ASP A 167 -19.58 38.73 -19.13
C ASP A 167 -20.14 38.10 -20.42
N ASP A 168 -20.94 37.04 -20.32
CA ASP A 168 -22.41 37.21 -20.42
C ASP A 168 -23.21 35.90 -20.31
N LEU A 169 -24.38 36.07 -19.70
CA LEU A 169 -25.40 35.10 -19.36
C LEU A 169 -26.12 34.51 -20.59
N HIS A 170 -26.23 33.18 -20.63
CA HIS A 170 -27.43 32.53 -21.15
C HIS A 170 -27.82 31.35 -20.25
N ALA A 171 -28.85 31.58 -19.43
CA ALA A 171 -29.64 30.53 -18.83
C ALA A 171 -30.51 29.88 -19.90
N ALA A 172 -30.35 28.57 -20.10
CA ALA A 172 -31.38 27.70 -20.63
C ALA A 172 -31.23 26.34 -19.95
N ALA A 173 -32.28 25.93 -19.24
CA ALA A 173 -32.41 24.63 -18.62
C ALA A 173 -32.09 23.53 -19.64
N SER A 174 -30.96 22.86 -19.45
CA SER A 174 -30.65 21.58 -20.08
C SER A 174 -30.66 20.53 -19.00
N ALA A 175 -31.31 19.42 -19.35
CA ALA A 175 -31.59 18.27 -18.52
C ALA A 175 -30.42 17.90 -17.60
N LEU A 176 -30.75 17.50 -16.37
CA LEU A 176 -29.87 16.79 -15.47
C LEU A 176 -29.27 15.59 -16.22
N SER A 177 -28.11 15.79 -16.82
CA SER A 177 -27.18 14.70 -17.11
C SER A 177 -26.89 14.04 -15.77
N PRO A 178 -26.87 12.69 -15.67
CA PRO A 178 -26.34 12.04 -14.49
C PRO A 178 -24.94 12.62 -14.28
N SER A 179 -24.75 13.28 -13.14
CA SER A 179 -23.44 13.76 -12.70
C SER A 179 -22.45 12.61 -12.88
N ASP A 180 -21.42 12.83 -13.69
CA ASP A 180 -20.33 11.89 -13.85
C ASP A 180 -19.85 11.46 -12.45
N PRO A 181 -20.05 10.21 -12.01
CA PRO A 181 -19.64 9.76 -10.67
C PRO A 181 -18.12 9.76 -10.47
N ALA A 182 -17.35 10.19 -11.48
CA ALA A 182 -15.90 10.12 -11.57
C ALA A 182 -15.22 11.50 -11.74
N ALA A 183 -15.86 12.59 -11.29
CA ALA A 183 -15.17 13.88 -11.15
C ALA A 183 -14.05 13.78 -10.09
N LEU A 184 -12.89 13.28 -10.51
CA LEU A 184 -11.55 13.44 -9.93
C LEU A 184 -11.56 13.63 -8.40
N ARG A 185 -11.98 12.60 -7.66
CA ARG A 185 -12.15 12.71 -6.21
C ARG A 185 -11.24 11.77 -5.45
N THR A 186 -10.30 12.40 -4.75
CA THR A 186 -9.50 11.77 -3.70
C THR A 186 -10.18 12.07 -2.38
N PHE A 187 -10.32 11.05 -1.54
CA PHE A 187 -10.82 11.16 -0.18
C PHE A 187 -9.68 10.93 0.79
N ASP A 188 -9.34 11.96 1.55
CA ASP A 188 -8.12 12.02 2.37
C ASP A 188 -8.39 12.57 3.78
N HIS A 189 -7.37 13.06 4.50
CA HIS A 189 -7.53 13.63 5.84
C HIS A 189 -8.50 14.82 5.91
N GLY A 190 -8.74 15.53 4.81
CA GLY A 190 -9.70 16.63 4.72
C GLY A 190 -11.16 16.17 4.71
N ASP A 191 -11.43 14.91 4.38
CA ASP A 191 -12.77 14.36 4.20
C ASP A 191 -13.30 13.60 5.43
N VAL A 192 -12.97 14.03 6.64
CA VAL A 192 -13.29 13.28 7.87
C VAL A 192 -14.42 13.87 8.72
N ASP A 193 -15.03 14.98 8.29
CA ASP A 193 -16.12 15.59 9.05
C ASP A 193 -17.47 14.91 8.78
N LEU A 194 -17.99 14.24 9.82
CA LEU A 194 -19.30 13.59 9.74
C LEU A 194 -20.46 14.55 9.99
N ALA A 195 -20.22 15.76 10.48
CA ALA A 195 -21.27 16.75 10.75
C ALA A 195 -21.93 17.22 9.45
N ASP A 196 -21.20 17.15 8.35
CA ASP A 196 -21.66 17.58 7.03
C ASP A 196 -22.57 16.56 6.34
N ILE A 197 -22.66 15.32 6.84
CA ILE A 197 -23.53 14.29 6.27
C ILE A 197 -24.96 14.46 6.79
N PRO A 198 -25.95 14.83 5.94
CA PRO A 198 -27.34 14.98 6.39
C PRO A 198 -27.93 13.64 6.85
N GLN A 199 -28.86 13.67 7.81
CA GLN A 199 -29.53 12.46 8.30
C GLN A 199 -30.24 11.69 7.17
N SER A 200 -30.87 12.39 6.23
CA SER A 200 -31.50 11.79 5.05
C SER A 200 -30.49 11.04 4.19
N CYS A 201 -29.23 11.50 4.12
CA CYS A 201 -28.18 10.79 3.42
C CYS A 201 -27.76 9.53 4.16
N LEU A 202 -27.56 9.59 5.48
CA LEU A 202 -27.28 8.39 6.27
C LEU A 202 -28.37 7.34 6.04
N ASP A 203 -29.63 7.74 6.01
CA ASP A 203 -30.75 6.84 5.77
C ASP A 203 -30.74 6.27 4.33
N HIS A 204 -30.41 7.09 3.32
CA HIS A 204 -30.19 6.63 1.94
C HIS A 204 -29.06 5.60 1.85
N LEU A 205 -27.89 5.88 2.44
CA LEU A 205 -26.73 4.98 2.45
C LEU A 205 -27.09 3.61 3.07
N LYS A 206 -27.76 3.62 4.23
CA LYS A 206 -28.17 2.39 4.93
C LYS A 206 -29.24 1.59 4.15
N ALA A 207 -30.10 2.27 3.39
CA ALA A 207 -31.16 1.62 2.61
C ALA A 207 -30.64 1.04 1.29
N ASN A 208 -29.83 1.81 0.56
CA ASN A 208 -29.59 1.60 -0.86
C ASN A 208 -28.16 1.21 -1.21
N VAL A 209 -27.19 1.44 -0.31
CA VAL A 209 -25.78 1.17 -0.60
C VAL A 209 -25.32 -0.14 0.02
N ILE A 210 -24.67 -0.97 -0.80
CA ILE A 210 -23.97 -2.17 -0.38
C ILE A 210 -22.54 -2.09 -0.94
N VAL A 211 -21.56 -2.35 -0.08
CA VAL A 211 -20.15 -2.31 -0.45
C VAL A 211 -19.56 -3.72 -0.36
N HIS A 212 -18.82 -4.12 -1.39
CA HIS A 212 -17.88 -5.23 -1.32
C HIS A 212 -16.47 -4.69 -1.03
N TYR A 213 -15.77 -5.31 -0.09
CA TYR A 213 -14.50 -4.81 0.38
C TYR A 213 -13.52 -5.95 0.70
N GLY A 214 -12.49 -6.10 -0.12
CA GLY A 214 -11.39 -7.01 0.17
C GLY A 214 -10.29 -6.30 0.96
N HIS A 215 -9.77 -6.92 2.01
CA HIS A 215 -8.66 -6.32 2.73
C HIS A 215 -7.77 -7.34 3.46
N ARG A 216 -6.61 -6.86 3.90
CA ARG A 216 -5.72 -7.52 4.86
C ARG A 216 -5.82 -6.83 6.23
N SER A 217 -4.77 -6.92 7.05
CA SER A 217 -4.79 -6.41 8.42
C SER A 217 -5.01 -4.90 8.46
N HIS A 218 -4.23 -4.10 7.74
CA HIS A 218 -4.43 -2.64 7.74
C HIS A 218 -5.77 -2.25 7.15
N GLY A 219 -6.20 -2.82 6.02
CA GLY A 219 -7.53 -2.46 5.50
C GLY A 219 -8.71 -2.74 6.47
N SER A 220 -8.55 -3.59 7.50
CA SER A 220 -9.60 -3.80 8.50
C SER A 220 -9.85 -2.58 9.41
N GLN A 221 -8.97 -1.56 9.41
CA GLN A 221 -9.15 -0.33 10.22
C GLN A 221 -10.49 0.34 9.92
N ILE A 222 -10.89 0.39 8.64
CA ILE A 222 -12.18 0.99 8.21
C ILE A 222 -13.35 0.27 8.89
N THR A 223 -13.36 -1.07 8.86
CA THR A 223 -14.47 -1.84 9.44
C THR A 223 -14.48 -1.79 10.97
N HIS A 224 -13.32 -1.71 11.62
CA HIS A 224 -13.22 -1.53 13.08
C HIS A 224 -13.68 -0.13 13.48
N GLY A 225 -13.25 0.90 12.76
CA GLY A 225 -13.66 2.28 12.95
C GLY A 225 -15.17 2.44 12.78
N ALA A 226 -15.75 1.88 11.72
CA ALA A 226 -17.19 1.99 11.48
C ALA A 226 -18.02 1.28 12.56
N LYS A 227 -17.56 0.12 13.05
CA LYS A 227 -18.14 -0.55 14.24
C LYS A 227 -18.04 0.33 15.49
N SER A 228 -16.91 1.02 15.67
CA SER A 228 -16.72 1.93 16.80
C SER A 228 -17.65 3.15 16.72
N LEU A 229 -17.74 3.80 15.56
CA LEU A 229 -18.64 4.93 15.30
C LEU A 229 -20.10 4.55 15.60
N ARG A 230 -20.56 3.40 15.09
CA ARG A 230 -21.89 2.86 15.40
C ARG A 230 -22.13 2.66 16.91
N ASN A 231 -21.13 2.14 17.62
CA ASN A 231 -21.26 1.91 19.06
C ASN A 231 -21.32 3.23 19.86
N LYS A 232 -20.71 4.31 19.34
CA LYS A 232 -20.77 5.66 19.93
C LYS A 232 -22.07 6.38 19.59
N ASP A 233 -22.57 6.23 18.37
CA ASP A 233 -23.79 6.85 17.88
C ASP A 233 -24.50 5.92 16.88
N ALA A 234 -25.69 5.48 17.26
CA ALA A 234 -26.49 4.52 16.49
C ALA A 234 -26.89 5.05 15.09
N LYS A 235 -26.82 6.36 14.84
CA LYS A 235 -27.14 6.92 13.52
C LYS A 235 -26.18 6.43 12.42
N TYR A 236 -24.93 6.12 12.77
CA TYR A 236 -23.92 5.50 11.89
C TYR A 236 -24.04 3.97 11.86
N GLY A 237 -25.28 3.46 11.82
CA GLY A 237 -25.57 2.04 11.71
C GLY A 237 -24.69 1.36 10.67
N PHE A 238 -23.94 0.34 11.10
CA PHE A 238 -22.96 -0.36 10.26
C PHE A 238 -22.98 -1.85 10.57
N GLN A 239 -22.96 -2.67 9.52
CA GLN A 239 -22.81 -4.10 9.65
C GLN A 239 -21.89 -4.64 8.57
N THR A 240 -21.01 -5.56 8.97
CA THR A 240 -20.17 -6.30 8.04
C THR A 240 -20.42 -7.80 8.13
N GLY A 241 -20.34 -8.47 6.99
CA GLY A 241 -20.30 -9.93 6.86
C GLY A 241 -19.09 -10.32 6.01
N TYR A 242 -18.48 -11.48 6.30
CA TYR A 242 -17.25 -11.89 5.61
C TYR A 242 -17.47 -12.93 4.49
N MET A 243 -18.59 -13.65 4.49
CA MET A 243 -18.98 -14.62 3.45
C MET A 243 -20.31 -14.25 2.77
N GLY A 244 -20.71 -12.99 2.83
CA GLY A 244 -21.94 -12.53 2.22
C GLY A 244 -22.36 -11.14 2.68
N ILE A 245 -23.36 -10.60 1.98
CA ILE A 245 -24.01 -9.33 2.33
C ILE A 245 -24.73 -9.53 3.67
N PRO A 246 -24.42 -8.74 4.71
CA PRO A 246 -25.15 -8.81 5.97
C PRO A 246 -26.59 -8.30 5.80
N ASN A 247 -27.55 -8.91 6.51
CA ASN A 247 -28.97 -8.59 6.43
C ASN A 247 -29.49 -7.84 7.66
N THR A 248 -28.79 -6.78 8.09
CA THR A 248 -29.20 -5.96 9.24
C THR A 248 -29.91 -4.70 8.76
N PRO A 249 -31.22 -4.52 9.04
CA PRO A 249 -31.94 -3.31 8.70
C PRO A 249 -31.34 -2.07 9.37
N GLY A 250 -31.41 -0.92 8.70
CA GLY A 250 -30.93 0.34 9.26
C GLY A 250 -29.42 0.38 9.49
N ALA A 251 -28.64 -0.37 8.71
CA ALA A 251 -27.19 -0.33 8.75
C ALA A 251 -26.60 -0.29 7.33
N LEU A 252 -25.48 0.42 7.16
CA LEU A 252 -24.65 0.31 5.97
C LEU A 252 -24.09 -1.10 5.93
N ARG A 253 -24.32 -1.80 4.82
CA ARG A 253 -23.99 -3.22 4.65
C ARG A 253 -22.70 -3.37 3.87
N VAL A 254 -21.72 -4.01 4.49
CA VAL A 254 -20.42 -4.27 3.87
C VAL A 254 -20.10 -5.76 3.86
N TRP A 255 -19.98 -6.35 2.67
CA TRP A 255 -19.34 -7.66 2.53
C TRP A 255 -17.82 -7.45 2.55
N ALA A 256 -17.22 -7.62 3.73
CA ALA A 256 -15.77 -7.48 3.93
C ALA A 256 -15.07 -8.85 3.81
N GLY A 257 -14.91 -9.35 2.59
CA GLY A 257 -14.32 -10.65 2.33
C GLY A 257 -14.65 -11.19 0.94
N MET A 258 -14.26 -12.44 0.72
CA MET A 258 -14.56 -13.27 -0.45
C MET A 258 -15.48 -14.42 -0.01
N VAL A 259 -15.84 -15.35 -0.91
CA VAL A 259 -16.75 -16.47 -0.58
C VAL A 259 -16.19 -17.34 0.54
N THR A 260 -14.86 -17.46 0.63
CA THR A 260 -14.21 -18.40 1.56
C THR A 260 -13.32 -17.74 2.62
N THR A 261 -13.17 -16.41 2.63
CA THR A 261 -12.20 -15.75 3.53
C THR A 261 -12.49 -14.28 3.75
N ASP A 262 -12.13 -13.75 4.91
CA ASP A 262 -11.98 -12.32 5.21
C ASP A 262 -10.55 -11.79 5.00
N ALA A 263 -9.56 -12.67 4.90
CA ALA A 263 -8.16 -12.33 4.67
C ALA A 263 -7.84 -12.27 3.17
N VAL A 264 -8.32 -11.23 2.49
CA VAL A 264 -8.27 -11.10 1.03
C VAL A 264 -6.90 -10.56 0.58
N SER A 265 -5.99 -11.44 0.18
CA SER A 265 -4.72 -11.06 -0.47
C SER A 265 -4.94 -10.57 -1.90
N ALA A 266 -3.94 -9.90 -2.49
CA ALA A 266 -3.93 -9.50 -3.91
C ALA A 266 -4.39 -10.63 -4.85
N ALA A 267 -3.84 -11.84 -4.69
CA ALA A 267 -4.20 -13.01 -5.50
C ALA A 267 -5.68 -13.40 -5.42
N LYS A 268 -6.40 -13.01 -4.36
CA LYS A 268 -7.83 -13.29 -4.20
C LYS A 268 -8.73 -12.19 -4.75
N TYR A 269 -8.18 -11.06 -5.19
CA TYR A 269 -8.97 -9.93 -5.68
C TYR A 269 -8.57 -9.53 -7.11
N TRP A 270 -7.28 -9.22 -7.36
CA TRP A 270 -6.83 -8.67 -8.65
C TRP A 270 -5.62 -9.38 -9.28
N ASP A 271 -4.79 -10.09 -8.52
CA ASP A 271 -3.49 -10.61 -9.00
C ASP A 271 -3.57 -12.04 -9.56
N SER A 272 -4.73 -12.71 -9.45
CA SER A 272 -4.90 -14.04 -10.05
C SER A 272 -6.25 -14.25 -10.70
N GLU A 273 -6.27 -15.07 -11.74
CA GLU A 273 -7.49 -15.45 -12.45
C GLU A 273 -8.52 -16.12 -11.53
N ALA A 274 -8.07 -16.90 -10.55
CA ALA A 274 -8.96 -17.53 -9.58
C ALA A 274 -9.65 -16.49 -8.68
N GLY A 275 -8.90 -15.50 -8.20
CA GLY A 275 -9.44 -14.39 -7.41
C GLY A 275 -10.40 -13.52 -8.21
N LEU A 276 -10.02 -13.20 -9.46
CA LEU A 276 -10.89 -12.45 -10.38
C LEU A 276 -12.19 -13.21 -10.67
N ASN A 277 -12.14 -14.52 -10.90
CA ASN A 277 -13.34 -15.32 -11.13
C ASN A 277 -14.24 -15.42 -9.88
N GLU A 278 -13.66 -15.47 -8.68
CA GLU A 278 -14.42 -15.40 -7.43
C GLU A 278 -15.09 -14.02 -7.27
N LEU A 279 -14.36 -12.93 -7.52
CA LEU A 279 -14.91 -11.57 -7.50
C LEU A 279 -16.03 -11.38 -8.53
N ARG A 280 -15.82 -11.82 -9.77
CA ARG A 280 -16.84 -11.81 -10.83
C ARG A 280 -18.11 -12.54 -10.40
N THR A 281 -17.95 -13.70 -9.76
CA THR A 281 -19.07 -14.49 -9.24
C THR A 281 -19.82 -13.73 -8.15
N ILE A 282 -19.09 -13.08 -7.23
CA ILE A 282 -19.69 -12.23 -6.18
C ILE A 282 -20.52 -11.11 -6.81
N LEU A 283 -19.94 -10.32 -7.71
CA LEU A 283 -20.61 -9.15 -8.30
C LEU A 283 -21.79 -9.57 -9.19
N THR A 284 -21.64 -10.61 -10.00
CA THR A 284 -22.71 -11.13 -10.87
C THR A 284 -23.91 -11.63 -10.07
N ASN A 285 -23.67 -12.36 -8.97
CA ASN A 285 -24.73 -12.91 -8.15
C ASN A 285 -25.37 -11.87 -7.21
N ASN A 286 -24.76 -10.69 -7.08
CA ASN A 286 -25.21 -9.65 -6.16
C ASN A 286 -25.21 -8.29 -6.87
N PRO A 287 -26.11 -8.07 -7.85
CA PRO A 287 -26.18 -6.82 -8.62
C PRO A 287 -26.59 -5.59 -7.80
N SER A 288 -26.87 -5.76 -6.50
CA SER A 288 -27.12 -4.66 -5.56
C SER A 288 -25.84 -4.11 -4.92
N ILE A 289 -24.68 -4.76 -5.13
CA ILE A 289 -23.38 -4.21 -4.74
C ILE A 289 -23.10 -3.00 -5.63
N ARG A 290 -22.92 -1.84 -5.01
CA ARG A 290 -22.70 -0.57 -5.71
C ARG A 290 -21.24 -0.17 -5.76
N TYR A 291 -20.48 -0.53 -4.74
CA TYR A 291 -19.06 -0.21 -4.63
C TYR A 291 -18.23 -1.47 -4.38
N SER A 292 -17.05 -1.54 -4.99
CA SER A 292 -16.06 -2.56 -4.71
C SER A 292 -14.68 -1.95 -4.48
N ALA A 293 -14.02 -2.31 -3.38
CA ALA A 293 -12.71 -1.80 -3.05
C ALA A 293 -11.78 -2.91 -2.56
N TRP A 294 -10.46 -2.72 -2.74
CA TRP A 294 -9.44 -3.58 -2.14
C TRP A 294 -8.34 -2.75 -1.49
N ALA A 295 -8.06 -3.02 -0.21
CA ALA A 295 -7.06 -2.27 0.55
C ALA A 295 -5.72 -3.01 0.63
N TRP A 296 -4.67 -2.28 0.24
CA TRP A 296 -3.29 -2.64 0.52
C TRP A 296 -3.01 -2.66 2.02
N SER A 297 -2.08 -3.52 2.42
CA SER A 297 -1.41 -3.47 3.71
C SER A 297 0.09 -3.18 3.49
N PHE A 298 0.96 -3.48 4.45
CA PHE A 298 2.41 -3.20 4.38
C PHE A 298 3.09 -3.77 3.13
N GLU A 299 2.50 -4.76 2.44
CA GLU A 299 3.07 -5.38 1.24
C GLU A 299 3.31 -4.38 0.10
N ILE A 300 2.59 -3.26 0.06
CA ILE A 300 2.81 -2.20 -0.93
C ILE A 300 4.24 -1.67 -0.91
N SER A 301 4.87 -1.64 0.27
CA SER A 301 6.23 -1.15 0.47
C SER A 301 7.27 -1.97 -0.30
N SER A 302 6.95 -3.23 -0.62
CA SER A 302 7.82 -4.15 -1.35
C SER A 302 7.45 -4.32 -2.83
N GLN A 303 6.36 -3.68 -3.29
CA GLN A 303 5.90 -3.85 -4.66
C GLN A 303 6.79 -3.11 -5.66
N THR A 304 6.85 -3.66 -6.86
CA THR A 304 7.52 -3.01 -8.00
C THR A 304 6.57 -2.05 -8.70
N GLN A 305 7.10 -1.19 -9.55
CA GLN A 305 6.28 -0.33 -10.42
C GLN A 305 5.34 -1.17 -11.29
N ALA A 306 5.87 -2.22 -11.92
CA ALA A 306 5.11 -3.12 -12.79
C ALA A 306 3.94 -3.78 -12.04
N THR A 307 4.14 -4.20 -10.78
CA THR A 307 3.06 -4.79 -9.99
C THR A 307 1.94 -3.80 -9.66
N ILE A 308 2.27 -2.52 -9.48
CA ILE A 308 1.24 -1.48 -9.34
C ILE A 308 0.55 -1.21 -10.67
N ASP A 309 1.29 -1.20 -11.79
CA ASP A 309 0.68 -1.08 -13.13
C ASP A 309 -0.28 -2.23 -13.44
N ASP A 310 0.06 -3.47 -13.02
CA ASP A 310 -0.82 -4.64 -13.14
C ASP A 310 -2.09 -4.48 -12.30
N TYR A 311 -1.97 -4.02 -11.04
CA TYR A 311 -3.13 -3.69 -10.20
C TYR A 311 -4.04 -2.66 -10.87
N LEU A 312 -3.48 -1.55 -11.35
CA LEU A 312 -4.24 -0.45 -11.95
C LEU A 312 -4.93 -0.89 -13.24
N THR A 313 -4.23 -1.67 -14.07
CA THR A 313 -4.78 -2.25 -15.31
C THR A 313 -5.94 -3.17 -15.01
N THR A 314 -5.77 -4.10 -14.05
CA THR A 314 -6.82 -5.05 -13.68
C THR A 314 -8.04 -4.35 -13.09
N MET A 315 -7.85 -3.37 -12.20
CA MET A 315 -8.96 -2.59 -11.64
C MET A 315 -9.75 -1.87 -12.75
N ASN A 316 -9.06 -1.28 -13.74
CA ASN A 316 -9.72 -0.63 -14.86
C ASN A 316 -10.43 -1.62 -15.79
N SER A 317 -9.93 -2.84 -15.95
CA SER A 317 -10.64 -3.92 -16.65
C SER A 317 -11.90 -4.36 -15.92
N LEU A 318 -11.86 -4.43 -14.58
CA LEU A 318 -13.03 -4.77 -13.77
C LEU A 318 -14.13 -3.70 -13.87
N GLU A 319 -13.78 -2.42 -13.92
CA GLU A 319 -14.75 -1.34 -14.17
C GLU A 319 -15.45 -1.47 -15.52
N GLN A 320 -14.72 -1.89 -16.57
CA GLN A 320 -15.31 -2.12 -17.89
C GLN A 320 -16.21 -3.37 -17.90
N GLU A 321 -15.86 -4.39 -17.12
CA GLU A 321 -16.63 -5.63 -16.99
C GLU A 321 -17.91 -5.44 -16.16
N PHE A 322 -17.88 -4.57 -15.15
CA PHE A 322 -18.99 -4.29 -14.24
C PHE A 322 -19.32 -2.78 -14.20
N PRO A 323 -19.93 -2.23 -15.27
CA PRO A 323 -20.17 -0.78 -15.39
C PRO A 323 -21.12 -0.21 -14.33
N ASP A 324 -21.95 -1.06 -13.71
CA ASP A 324 -22.86 -0.65 -12.62
C ASP A 324 -22.19 -0.67 -11.24
N VAL A 325 -20.93 -1.11 -11.15
CA VAL A 325 -20.14 -1.15 -9.92
C VAL A 325 -19.04 -0.09 -9.99
N THR A 326 -19.02 0.83 -9.03
CA THR A 326 -17.91 1.77 -8.88
C THR A 326 -16.77 1.11 -8.14
N PHE A 327 -15.60 0.99 -8.79
CA PHE A 327 -14.38 0.51 -8.15
C PHE A 327 -13.63 1.65 -7.50
N ILE A 328 -13.27 1.47 -6.23
CA ILE A 328 -12.52 2.48 -5.45
C ILE A 328 -11.06 2.04 -5.42
N TYR A 329 -10.19 2.89 -5.95
CA TYR A 329 -8.75 2.74 -5.85
C TYR A 329 -8.30 3.17 -4.46
N MET A 330 -7.24 2.54 -3.95
CA MET A 330 -6.70 2.87 -2.63
C MET A 330 -5.19 2.95 -2.68
N THR A 331 -4.61 3.93 -2.00
CA THR A 331 -3.19 3.84 -1.62
C THR A 331 -3.04 2.78 -0.52
N GLY A 332 -1.81 2.36 -0.24
CA GLY A 332 -1.50 1.64 1.00
C GLY A 332 -1.21 2.57 2.15
N THR A 333 -0.65 2.02 3.22
CA THR A 333 -0.48 2.67 4.53
C THR A 333 0.66 3.69 4.53
N ALA A 334 0.78 4.50 5.59
CA ALA A 334 1.99 5.26 5.90
C ALA A 334 2.96 4.53 6.84
N GLU A 335 2.66 3.28 7.19
CA GLU A 335 3.54 2.42 7.99
C GLU A 335 4.70 1.82 7.16
N GLU A 336 5.74 1.35 7.87
CA GLU A 336 7.02 0.82 7.33
C GLU A 336 8.03 1.91 6.91
N THR A 337 9.21 1.88 7.56
CA THR A 337 10.34 2.79 7.33
C THR A 337 11.42 2.25 6.39
N TYR A 338 11.73 0.96 6.43
CA TYR A 338 12.86 0.39 5.70
C TYR A 338 12.72 0.52 4.16
N ASN A 339 11.53 0.31 3.62
CA ASN A 339 11.17 0.53 2.22
C ASN A 339 10.29 1.77 2.02
N GLY A 340 10.29 2.72 2.97
CA GLY A 340 9.41 3.89 2.95
C GLY A 340 9.51 4.73 1.66
N ALA A 341 10.70 4.88 1.09
CA ALA A 341 10.88 5.60 -0.19
C ALA A 341 10.20 4.88 -1.37
N ASN A 342 10.27 3.55 -1.43
CA ASN A 342 9.55 2.77 -2.45
C ASN A 342 8.04 2.83 -2.19
N ARG A 343 7.59 2.66 -0.95
CA ARG A 343 6.17 2.81 -0.57
C ARG A 343 5.59 4.13 -1.05
N LYS A 344 6.23 5.25 -0.73
CA LYS A 344 5.86 6.58 -1.20
C LYS A 344 5.74 6.61 -2.73
N ALA A 345 6.72 6.05 -3.46
CA ALA A 345 6.69 6.03 -4.91
C ALA A 345 5.53 5.18 -5.49
N ARG A 346 5.17 4.07 -4.84
CA ARG A 346 4.03 3.22 -5.24
C ARG A 346 2.69 3.85 -4.92
N ASN A 347 2.55 4.51 -3.76
CA ASN A 347 1.36 5.29 -3.43
C ASN A 347 1.19 6.47 -4.38
N GLN A 348 2.28 7.18 -4.71
CA GLN A 348 2.24 8.26 -5.69
C GLN A 348 1.85 7.76 -7.09
N GLN A 349 2.28 6.56 -7.49
CA GLN A 349 1.88 5.97 -8.76
C GLN A 349 0.36 5.73 -8.84
N ILE A 350 -0.26 5.23 -7.76
CA ILE A 350 -1.71 5.06 -7.66
C ILE A 350 -2.42 6.42 -7.72
N ARG A 351 -1.95 7.41 -6.95
CA ARG A 351 -2.49 8.78 -6.99
C ARG A 351 -2.46 9.37 -8.39
N SER A 352 -1.30 9.32 -9.05
CA SER A 352 -1.13 9.86 -10.39
C SER A 352 -2.04 9.17 -11.41
N TYR A 353 -2.22 7.84 -11.31
CA TYR A 353 -3.14 7.12 -12.17
C TYR A 353 -4.59 7.54 -11.94
N ALA A 354 -5.02 7.63 -10.68
CA ALA A 354 -6.39 8.04 -10.35
C ALA A 354 -6.68 9.46 -10.86
N GLN A 355 -5.76 10.40 -10.61
CA GLN A 355 -5.87 11.77 -11.09
C GLN A 355 -5.94 11.85 -12.62
N ALA A 356 -5.06 11.13 -13.33
CA ALA A 356 -4.98 11.18 -14.79
C ALA A 356 -6.18 10.53 -15.49
N ASN A 357 -6.89 9.61 -14.83
CA ASN A 357 -7.97 8.82 -15.42
C ASN A 357 -9.34 9.04 -14.75
N GLY A 358 -9.47 10.08 -13.91
CA GLY A 358 -10.72 10.39 -13.20
C GLY A 358 -11.18 9.27 -12.26
N LYS A 359 -10.28 8.51 -11.64
CA LYS A 359 -10.68 7.44 -10.74
C LYS A 359 -10.98 7.96 -9.34
N ILE A 360 -11.89 7.28 -8.65
CA ILE A 360 -12.14 7.51 -7.23
C ILE A 360 -11.00 6.90 -6.42
N LEU A 361 -10.36 7.72 -5.58
CA LEU A 361 -9.25 7.32 -4.73
C LEU A 361 -9.61 7.51 -3.25
N TYR A 362 -9.41 6.47 -2.45
CA TYR A 362 -9.37 6.58 -1.00
C TYR A 362 -7.90 6.55 -0.54
N ASP A 363 -7.40 7.68 -0.03
CA ASP A 363 -5.98 7.88 0.28
C ASP A 363 -5.65 7.45 1.72
N HIS A 364 -5.41 6.16 1.88
CA HIS A 364 -5.05 5.54 3.16
C HIS A 364 -3.73 6.08 3.72
N GLU A 365 -2.73 6.36 2.89
CA GLU A 365 -1.42 6.85 3.37
C GLU A 365 -1.56 8.26 3.91
N ASP A 366 -2.37 9.08 3.26
CA ASP A 366 -2.66 10.42 3.74
C ASP A 366 -3.42 10.37 5.08
N LEU A 367 -4.48 9.55 5.19
CA LEU A 367 -5.20 9.35 6.46
C LEU A 367 -4.33 8.79 7.60
N ASP A 368 -3.25 8.08 7.29
CA ASP A 368 -2.24 7.65 8.27
C ASP A 368 -1.24 8.76 8.60
N ALA A 369 -0.91 9.65 7.66
CA ALA A 369 0.15 10.63 7.83
C ALA A 369 -0.31 11.91 8.55
N TRP A 370 -1.62 12.18 8.59
CA TRP A 370 -2.17 13.42 9.16
C TRP A 370 -3.00 13.20 10.43
N SER A 371 -2.83 14.09 11.40
CA SER A 371 -3.72 14.26 12.57
C SER A 371 -4.23 15.68 12.60
N GLY A 372 -5.48 15.88 12.20
CA GLY A 372 -5.98 17.22 11.86
C GLY A 372 -5.13 17.84 10.75
N ASP A 373 -4.61 19.04 10.98
CA ASP A 373 -3.73 19.75 10.05
C ASP A 373 -2.23 19.46 10.27
N GLU A 374 -1.88 18.49 11.13
CA GLU A 374 -0.49 18.12 11.39
C GLU A 374 -0.10 16.89 10.57
N ARG A 375 0.82 17.09 9.62
CA ARG A 375 1.43 16.00 8.84
C ARG A 375 2.69 15.48 9.50
N TYR A 376 2.82 14.16 9.56
CA TYR A 376 4.04 13.49 9.98
C TYR A 376 4.81 12.86 8.81
N SER A 377 6.12 13.10 8.79
CA SER A 377 7.04 12.57 7.77
C SER A 377 8.42 12.31 8.37
N LEU A 378 9.21 11.47 7.72
CA LEU A 378 10.62 11.23 8.04
C LEU A 378 11.50 11.41 6.82
N MET A 379 12.74 11.87 7.03
CA MET A 379 13.78 11.90 6.01
C MET A 379 14.49 10.55 5.95
N LEU A 380 14.23 9.78 4.89
CA LEU A 380 14.78 8.45 4.66
C LEU A 380 15.65 8.48 3.40
N GLY A 381 16.98 8.35 3.57
CA GLY A 381 17.91 8.36 2.44
C GLY A 381 17.86 9.64 1.60
N GLY A 382 17.56 10.80 2.23
CA GLY A 382 17.43 12.09 1.53
C GLY A 382 16.05 12.35 0.91
N VAL A 383 15.09 11.44 1.08
CA VAL A 383 13.71 11.59 0.63
C VAL A 383 12.79 11.80 1.82
N GLU A 384 11.96 12.84 1.78
CA GLU A 384 10.87 13.00 2.75
C GLU A 384 9.76 12.00 2.43
N VAL A 385 9.43 11.15 3.40
CA VAL A 385 8.47 10.05 3.28
C VAL A 385 7.34 10.27 4.29
N PRO A 386 6.04 10.26 3.88
CA PRO A 386 4.92 10.25 4.81
C PRO A 386 5.00 9.04 5.73
N MET A 387 4.83 9.26 7.02
CA MET A 387 4.88 8.22 8.04
C MET A 387 3.62 8.27 8.88
N GLU A 388 3.20 7.13 9.43
CA GLU A 388 2.08 7.09 10.37
C GLU A 388 2.29 8.12 11.50
N HIS A 389 1.30 8.99 11.69
CA HIS A 389 1.32 10.03 12.70
C HIS A 389 1.44 9.41 14.12
N PRO A 390 2.24 9.98 15.03
CA PRO A 390 2.40 9.46 16.39
C PRO A 390 1.08 9.27 17.17
N ASP A 391 0.05 10.08 16.87
CA ASP A 391 -1.30 9.95 17.47
C ASP A 391 -2.02 8.64 17.05
N TRP A 392 -1.65 8.08 15.90
CA TRP A 392 -2.21 6.86 15.35
C TRP A 392 -1.45 5.61 15.77
N ASN A 393 -0.21 5.78 16.23
CA ASN A 393 0.64 4.69 16.66
C ASN A 393 0.15 4.09 17.98
N ALA A 394 -0.09 2.78 18.01
CA ALA A 394 -0.45 2.03 19.21
C ALA A 394 0.76 1.22 19.72
N PRO A 395 1.55 1.73 20.69
CA PRO A 395 2.81 1.09 21.12
C PRO A 395 2.62 -0.24 21.88
N ASP A 396 1.40 -0.58 22.31
CA ASP A 396 1.11 -1.80 23.06
C ASP A 396 -0.37 -2.19 22.93
N THR A 397 -0.69 -3.18 22.08
CA THR A 397 -1.97 -3.90 22.23
C THR A 397 -1.71 -5.39 22.35
N ASN A 398 -2.04 -5.91 23.53
CA ASN A 398 -1.89 -7.28 23.99
C ASN A 398 -2.89 -8.25 23.32
N GLY A 399 -3.09 -8.12 22.01
CA GLY A 399 -3.91 -9.01 21.21
C GLY A 399 -4.71 -8.26 20.16
N TYR A 400 -4.28 -8.32 18.90
CA TYR A 400 -5.13 -8.30 17.70
C TYR A 400 -6.33 -7.33 17.70
N ASN A 401 -6.22 -6.18 18.37
CA ASN A 401 -7.32 -5.24 18.49
C ASN A 401 -6.93 -3.97 17.77
N TYR A 402 -7.35 -3.99 16.50
CA TYR A 402 -7.67 -2.87 15.63
C TYR A 402 -6.55 -2.41 14.68
N SER A 403 -5.89 -3.39 14.06
CA SER A 403 -5.26 -3.25 12.73
C SER A 403 -4.01 -2.41 12.60
N HIS A 404 -3.13 -2.49 13.61
CA HIS A 404 -1.81 -1.82 13.68
C HIS A 404 -1.84 -0.35 14.10
N ALA A 405 -3.02 0.23 14.32
CA ALA A 405 -3.18 1.61 14.76
C ALA A 405 -4.11 1.74 15.99
N THR A 406 -4.25 2.96 16.51
CA THR A 406 -5.20 3.28 17.57
C THR A 406 -6.66 3.19 17.10
N GLN A 407 -7.60 3.06 18.04
CA GLN A 407 -9.03 3.14 17.72
C GLN A 407 -9.40 4.50 17.08
N ALA A 408 -8.75 5.59 17.49
CA ALA A 408 -8.96 6.91 16.91
C ALA A 408 -8.56 6.95 15.42
N SER A 409 -7.42 6.34 15.07
CA SER A 409 -6.99 6.18 13.68
C SER A 409 -7.98 5.36 12.84
N CYS A 410 -8.50 4.25 13.40
CA CYS A 410 -9.55 3.47 12.75
C CYS A 410 -10.83 4.28 12.51
N GLU A 411 -11.27 5.04 13.53
CA GLU A 411 -12.42 5.92 13.40
C GLU A 411 -12.19 7.01 12.36
N ASN A 412 -10.99 7.61 12.30
CA ASN A 412 -10.64 8.63 11.30
C ASN A 412 -10.84 8.11 9.87
N LYS A 413 -10.32 6.90 9.60
CA LYS A 413 -10.52 6.22 8.31
C LYS A 413 -11.98 5.91 8.03
N ALA A 414 -12.72 5.43 9.04
CA ALA A 414 -14.14 5.18 8.88
C ALA A 414 -14.94 6.47 8.60
N ARG A 415 -14.53 7.62 9.14
CA ARG A 415 -15.16 8.91 8.84
C ARG A 415 -15.00 9.28 7.37
N ALA A 416 -13.77 9.23 6.86
CA ALA A 416 -13.49 9.42 5.43
C ALA A 416 -14.29 8.46 4.55
N PHE A 417 -14.47 7.21 5.01
CA PHE A 417 -15.27 6.24 4.26
C PHE A 417 -16.75 6.62 4.20
N TRP A 418 -17.33 7.15 5.29
CA TRP A 418 -18.71 7.63 5.30
C TRP A 418 -18.89 8.89 4.44
N VAL A 419 -17.98 9.85 4.53
CA VAL A 419 -17.99 11.07 3.69
C VAL A 419 -17.88 10.69 2.22
N MET A 420 -16.95 9.79 1.89
CA MET A 420 -16.81 9.25 0.53
C MET A 420 -18.12 8.70 -0.02
N LEU A 421 -18.78 7.80 0.71
CA LEU A 421 -20.03 7.22 0.23
C LEU A 421 -21.14 8.28 0.14
N ALA A 422 -21.25 9.19 1.10
CA ALA A 422 -22.24 10.27 1.07
C ALA A 422 -22.06 11.16 -0.16
N THR A 423 -20.82 11.55 -0.44
CA THR A 423 -20.45 12.29 -1.64
C THR A 423 -20.79 11.54 -2.92
N LEU A 424 -20.38 10.28 -3.05
CA LEU A 424 -20.56 9.51 -4.29
C LEU A 424 -22.04 9.23 -4.58
N GLU A 425 -22.89 9.32 -3.57
CA GLU A 425 -24.35 9.26 -3.68
C GLU A 425 -25.00 10.64 -3.89
N GLY A 426 -24.21 11.69 -4.12
CA GLY A 426 -24.68 13.05 -4.40
C GLY A 426 -25.30 13.77 -3.19
N CYS A 427 -25.03 13.29 -1.97
CA CYS A 427 -25.53 13.93 -0.76
C CYS A 427 -24.71 15.14 -0.31
N MET A 428 -23.47 15.22 -0.77
CA MET A 428 -22.50 16.23 -0.40
C MET A 428 -21.82 16.76 -1.67
N PRO A 429 -21.44 18.06 -1.69
CA PRO A 429 -20.69 18.65 -2.80
C PRO A 429 -19.38 17.92 -3.04
#